data_AF-N6UPS2-F1
#
_entry.id   AF-N6UPS2-F1
#
_cell.length_a   1.000
_cell.length_b   1.000
_cell.length_c   1.000
_cell.angle_alpha   90.00
_cell.angle_beta   90.00
_cell.angle_gamma   90.00
#
_symmetry.space_group_name_H-M   'P 1'
#
loop_
_entity.id
_entity.type
_entity.pdbx_description
1 polymer ?
#
loop_
_entity_poly.entity_id
_entity_poly.type
_entity_poly.pdbx_seq_one_letter_code
_entity_poly.pdbx_strand_id
1 'polypeptide(L)'
;MSTSIEPPKFASPDEEIKFWKALALKYHEDLEKAGQEADEFMMDSKQLEKELESTIDQNERKIKELSISNNRAQNEVDAIRVKLDICFKERTNQQTEIDQLKAEKQDLISKIIELENCNDDLERSRRIIEESMAGFEQALNSALEKNAMLENEVDEKERLREKLQRLADEVRDLKQELLVKEKERAPDNERYMNGFKSPSIDNRLKENETQTSTNKREYPPQLTPASRVMALNIVSDLIRKVGLSRYLCSQCGQVKCTMCGTDSSLLNSSS
;
A
#
# COMPACT_ATOMS: atom_id res chain seq x y z
N MET A 1 69.36 -93.01 -4.09
CA MET A 1 69.95 -94.15 -3.35
C MET A 1 69.67 -95.40 -4.17
N SER A 2 70.65 -95.89 -4.91
CA SER A 2 70.53 -97.14 -5.66
C SER A 2 70.80 -98.28 -4.69
N THR A 3 69.75 -98.85 -4.12
CA THR A 3 69.84 -100.08 -3.33
C THR A 3 70.23 -101.20 -4.28
N SER A 4 71.50 -101.61 -4.25
CA SER A 4 72.00 -102.79 -4.95
C SER A 4 71.44 -104.02 -4.26
N ILE A 5 70.34 -104.56 -4.79
CA ILE A 5 69.71 -105.78 -4.30
C ILE A 5 70.58 -106.95 -4.76
N GLU A 6 71.28 -107.62 -3.85
CA GLU A 6 72.01 -108.86 -4.15
C GLU A 6 71.01 -109.92 -4.68
N PRO A 7 71.32 -110.61 -5.79
CA PRO A 7 70.41 -111.59 -6.37
C PRO A 7 70.22 -112.76 -5.39
N PRO A 8 68.98 -113.26 -5.20
CA PRO A 8 68.74 -114.39 -4.31
C PRO A 8 69.52 -115.63 -4.76
N LYS A 9 69.97 -116.46 -3.82
CA LYS A 9 70.64 -117.73 -4.14
C LYS A 9 69.60 -118.85 -4.26
N PHE A 10 69.63 -119.61 -5.36
CA PHE A 10 68.64 -120.64 -5.69
C PHE A 10 69.23 -122.04 -5.59
N ALA A 11 68.42 -123.04 -5.22
CA ALA A 11 68.87 -124.43 -5.09
C ALA A 11 68.88 -125.18 -6.44
N SER A 12 68.18 -124.66 -7.45
CA SER A 12 68.11 -125.20 -8.82
C SER A 12 67.85 -124.09 -9.84
N PRO A 13 68.36 -124.20 -11.09
CA PRO A 13 68.02 -123.28 -12.18
C PRO A 13 66.50 -123.13 -12.43
N ASP A 14 65.71 -124.17 -12.18
CA ASP A 14 64.24 -124.10 -12.30
C ASP A 14 63.59 -123.22 -11.23
N GLU A 15 64.20 -123.13 -10.05
CA GLU A 15 63.72 -122.32 -8.93
C GLU A 15 64.04 -120.83 -9.16
N GLU A 16 65.22 -120.56 -9.73
CA GLU A 16 65.62 -119.23 -10.20
C GLU A 16 64.68 -118.72 -11.31
N ILE A 17 64.39 -119.55 -12.31
CA ILE A 17 63.47 -119.19 -13.42
C ILE A 17 62.07 -118.92 -12.88
N LYS A 18 61.57 -119.73 -11.93
CA LYS A 18 60.25 -119.51 -11.30
C LYS A 18 60.22 -118.20 -10.51
N PHE A 19 61.27 -117.91 -9.73
CA PHE A 19 61.36 -116.68 -8.96
C PHE A 19 61.33 -115.43 -9.87
N TRP A 20 62.20 -115.38 -10.88
CA TRP A 20 62.26 -114.23 -11.79
C TRP A 20 60.99 -114.07 -12.62
N LYS A 21 60.34 -115.18 -13.05
CA LYS A 21 59.02 -115.12 -13.70
C LYS A 21 57.94 -114.57 -12.78
N ALA A 22 57.88 -115.02 -11.53
CA ALA A 22 56.91 -114.52 -10.56
C ALA A 22 57.16 -113.05 -10.22
N LEU A 23 58.42 -112.63 -10.10
CA LEU A 23 58.79 -111.24 -9.86
C LEU A 23 58.47 -110.33 -11.06
N ALA A 24 58.73 -110.79 -12.28
CA ALA A 24 58.36 -110.07 -13.50
C ALA A 24 56.83 -109.93 -13.64
N LEU A 25 56.08 -110.99 -13.35
CA LEU A 25 54.61 -110.96 -13.28
C LEU A 25 54.12 -109.97 -12.24
N LYS A 26 54.70 -109.97 -11.04
CA LYS A 26 54.36 -109.01 -9.99
C LYS A 26 54.63 -107.57 -10.42
N TYR A 27 55.81 -107.28 -10.96
CA TYR A 27 56.11 -105.92 -11.44
C TYR A 27 55.23 -105.50 -12.61
N HIS A 28 54.84 -106.43 -13.48
CA HIS A 28 53.88 -106.16 -14.54
C HIS A 28 52.51 -105.79 -13.98
N GLU A 29 52.02 -106.55 -12.99
CA GLU A 29 50.75 -106.28 -12.31
C GLU A 29 50.79 -104.96 -11.52
N ASP A 30 51.89 -104.68 -10.82
CA ASP A 30 52.09 -103.42 -10.09
C ASP A 30 52.16 -102.21 -11.04
N LEU A 31 52.79 -102.36 -12.21
CA LEU A 31 52.80 -101.33 -13.27
C LEU A 31 51.41 -101.11 -13.86
N GLU A 32 50.64 -102.18 -14.08
CA GLU A 32 49.28 -102.09 -14.60
C GLU A 32 48.36 -101.38 -13.59
N LYS A 33 48.44 -101.73 -12.30
CA LYS A 33 47.72 -101.05 -11.22
C LYS A 33 48.09 -99.58 -11.11
N ALA A 34 49.39 -99.26 -11.09
CA ALA A 34 49.84 -97.87 -11.04
C ALA A 34 49.40 -97.07 -12.27
N GLY A 35 49.32 -97.72 -13.45
CA GLY A 35 48.77 -97.12 -14.66
C GLY A 35 47.28 -96.81 -14.53
N GLN A 36 46.49 -97.77 -14.04
CA GLN A 36 45.05 -97.58 -13.78
C GLN A 36 44.80 -96.46 -12.76
N GLU A 37 45.53 -96.45 -11.64
CA GLU A 37 45.41 -95.40 -10.61
C GLU A 37 45.78 -94.01 -11.17
N ALA A 38 46.80 -93.93 -12.03
CA ALA A 38 47.18 -92.67 -12.68
C ALA A 38 46.11 -92.18 -13.67
N ASP A 39 45.52 -93.09 -14.45
CA ASP A 39 44.43 -92.78 -15.37
C ASP A 39 43.17 -92.30 -14.62
N GLU A 40 42.80 -92.98 -13.53
CA GLU A 40 41.71 -92.56 -12.63
C GLU A 40 41.97 -91.16 -12.06
N PHE A 41 43.17 -90.92 -11.53
CA PHE A 41 43.55 -89.60 -11.00
C PHE A 41 43.49 -88.49 -12.06
N MET A 42 43.95 -88.77 -13.28
CA MET A 42 43.86 -87.81 -14.38
C MET A 42 42.40 -87.52 -14.77
N MET A 43 41.55 -88.55 -14.78
CA MET A 43 40.12 -88.38 -15.06
C MET A 43 39.43 -87.53 -13.98
N ASP A 44 39.69 -87.82 -12.70
CA ASP A 44 39.13 -87.09 -11.57
C ASP A 44 39.60 -85.62 -11.55
N SER A 45 40.89 -85.38 -11.80
CA SER A 45 41.45 -84.02 -11.90
C SER A 45 40.76 -83.23 -13.02
N LYS A 46 40.58 -83.84 -14.18
CA LYS A 46 39.90 -83.19 -15.32
C LYS A 46 38.43 -82.91 -15.03
N GLN A 47 37.75 -83.81 -14.33
CA GLN A 47 36.36 -83.59 -13.94
C GLN A 47 36.25 -82.45 -12.92
N LEU A 48 37.13 -82.42 -11.92
CA LEU A 48 37.20 -81.35 -10.93
C LEU A 48 37.47 -79.98 -11.57
N GLU A 49 38.44 -79.91 -12.50
CA GLU A 49 38.72 -78.70 -13.27
C GLU A 49 37.47 -78.19 -13.99
N LYS A 50 36.73 -79.08 -14.65
CA LYS A 50 35.48 -78.71 -15.35
C LYS A 50 34.39 -78.21 -14.40
N GLU A 51 34.29 -78.79 -13.19
CA GLU A 51 33.34 -78.35 -12.16
C GLU A 51 33.72 -76.96 -11.61
N LEU A 52 35.01 -76.70 -11.43
CA LEU A 52 35.55 -75.39 -11.03
C LEU A 52 35.31 -74.34 -12.12
N GLU A 53 35.60 -74.65 -13.38
CA GLU A 53 35.33 -73.76 -14.53
C GLU A 53 33.84 -73.40 -14.62
N SER A 54 32.96 -74.39 -14.49
CA SER A 54 31.51 -74.16 -14.49
C SER A 54 31.07 -73.25 -13.34
N THR A 55 31.69 -73.39 -12.16
CA THR A 55 31.40 -72.56 -10.99
C THR A 55 31.90 -71.13 -11.18
N ILE A 56 33.10 -70.96 -11.77
CA ILE A 56 33.66 -69.65 -12.13
C ILE A 56 32.72 -68.95 -13.13
N ASP A 57 32.31 -69.64 -14.20
CA ASP A 57 31.40 -69.08 -15.22
C ASP A 57 30.05 -68.66 -14.63
N GLN A 58 29.50 -69.43 -13.70
CA GLN A 58 28.27 -69.09 -12.99
C GLN A 58 28.45 -67.85 -12.11
N ASN A 59 29.55 -67.78 -11.36
CA ASN A 59 29.86 -66.64 -10.50
C ASN A 59 30.12 -65.36 -11.32
N GLU A 60 30.84 -65.45 -12.43
CA GLU A 60 31.06 -64.32 -13.34
C GLU A 60 29.75 -63.79 -13.93
N ARG A 61 28.84 -64.68 -14.35
CA ARG A 61 27.51 -64.29 -14.82
C ARG A 61 26.73 -63.57 -13.72
N LYS A 62 26.73 -64.11 -12.51
CA LYS A 62 26.06 -63.50 -11.36
C LYS A 62 26.64 -62.13 -11.00
N ILE A 63 27.97 -61.97 -11.05
CA ILE A 63 28.64 -60.68 -10.84
C ILE A 63 28.20 -59.66 -11.89
N LYS A 64 28.16 -60.05 -13.18
CA LYS A 64 27.71 -59.19 -14.27
C LYS A 64 26.25 -58.75 -14.09
N GLU A 65 25.36 -59.68 -13.74
CA GLU A 65 23.94 -59.39 -13.48
C GLU A 65 23.76 -58.45 -12.29
N LEU A 66 24.43 -58.72 -11.17
CA LEU A 66 24.41 -57.86 -9.99
C LEU A 66 24.97 -56.47 -10.29
N SER A 67 26.04 -56.36 -11.09
CA SER A 67 26.61 -55.09 -11.52
C SER A 67 25.61 -54.27 -12.34
N ILE A 68 24.92 -54.89 -13.32
CA ILE A 68 23.89 -54.22 -14.12
C ILE A 68 22.72 -53.77 -13.24
N SER A 69 22.27 -54.64 -12.33
CA SER A 69 21.18 -54.31 -11.39
C SER A 69 21.56 -53.13 -10.49
N ASN A 70 22.78 -53.14 -9.94
CA ASN A 70 23.30 -52.06 -9.10
C ASN A 70 23.38 -50.73 -9.87
N ASN A 71 23.87 -50.76 -11.12
CA ASN A 71 23.91 -49.57 -11.97
C ASN A 71 22.51 -49.02 -12.29
N ARG A 72 21.51 -49.89 -12.50
CA ARG A 72 20.12 -49.46 -12.70
C ARG A 72 19.56 -48.80 -11.44
N ALA A 73 19.72 -49.44 -10.29
CA ALA A 73 19.29 -48.89 -9.01
C ALA A 73 19.96 -47.54 -8.72
N GLN A 74 21.25 -47.41 -9.01
CA GLN A 74 21.99 -46.15 -8.85
C GLN A 74 21.42 -45.04 -9.74
N ASN A 75 21.14 -45.32 -11.01
CA ASN A 75 20.53 -44.35 -11.93
C ASN A 75 19.13 -43.92 -11.46
N GLU A 76 18.34 -44.84 -10.92
CA GLU A 76 17.01 -44.52 -10.37
C GLU A 76 17.12 -43.63 -9.13
N VAL A 77 18.08 -43.92 -8.23
CA VAL A 77 18.37 -43.08 -7.06
C VAL A 77 18.75 -41.66 -7.49
N ASP A 78 19.64 -41.52 -8.47
CA ASP A 78 20.08 -40.20 -8.94
C ASP A 78 18.94 -39.45 -9.66
N ALA A 79 18.09 -40.14 -10.42
CA ALA A 79 16.90 -39.55 -11.02
C ALA A 79 15.88 -39.07 -9.97
N ILE A 80 15.67 -39.83 -8.89
CA ILE A 80 14.79 -39.44 -7.79
C ILE A 80 15.36 -38.24 -7.02
N ARG A 81 16.68 -38.19 -6.79
CA ARG A 81 17.34 -37.04 -6.15
C ARG A 81 17.13 -35.75 -6.93
N VAL A 82 17.32 -35.79 -8.26
CA VAL A 82 17.07 -34.61 -9.11
C VAL A 82 15.61 -34.15 -9.03
N LYS A 83 14.66 -35.09 -9.08
CA LYS A 83 13.23 -34.75 -8.93
C LYS A 83 12.93 -34.14 -7.56
N LEU A 84 13.53 -34.67 -6.50
CA LEU A 84 13.38 -34.14 -5.14
C LEU A 84 13.89 -32.70 -5.05
N ASP A 85 15.04 -32.41 -5.63
CA ASP A 85 15.62 -31.06 -5.65
C ASP A 85 14.74 -30.06 -6.40
N ILE A 86 14.16 -30.48 -7.53
CA ILE A 86 13.20 -29.67 -8.30
C ILE A 86 11.95 -29.38 -7.45
N CYS A 87 11.33 -30.41 -6.88
CA CYS A 87 10.16 -30.26 -6.01
C CYS A 87 10.45 -29.40 -4.77
N PHE A 88 11.66 -29.46 -4.22
CA PHE A 88 12.06 -28.64 -3.09
C PHE A 88 12.19 -27.16 -3.46
N LYS A 89 12.77 -26.87 -4.63
CA LYS A 89 12.84 -25.50 -5.17
C LYS A 89 11.45 -24.93 -5.45
N GLU A 90 10.59 -25.70 -6.12
CA GLU A 90 9.20 -25.29 -6.39
C GLU A 90 8.43 -25.00 -5.10
N ARG A 91 8.54 -25.88 -4.10
CA ARG A 91 7.93 -25.66 -2.78
C ARG A 91 8.44 -24.40 -2.11
N THR A 92 9.75 -24.13 -2.21
CA THR A 92 10.35 -22.92 -1.63
C THR A 92 9.82 -21.68 -2.32
N ASN A 93 9.72 -21.67 -3.65
CA ASN A 93 9.16 -20.56 -4.42
C ASN A 93 7.69 -20.32 -4.07
N GLN A 94 6.88 -21.38 -4.00
CA GLN A 94 5.47 -21.28 -3.59
C GLN A 94 5.33 -20.74 -2.16
N GLN A 95 6.20 -21.16 -1.24
CA GLN A 95 6.21 -20.65 0.12
C GLN A 95 6.53 -19.15 0.16
N THR A 96 7.51 -18.70 -0.61
CA THR A 96 7.85 -17.27 -0.69
C THR A 96 6.69 -16.43 -1.26
N GLU A 97 5.98 -16.93 -2.27
CA GLU A 97 4.83 -16.25 -2.86
C GLU A 97 3.66 -16.16 -1.85
N ILE A 98 3.40 -17.24 -1.11
CA ILE A 98 2.39 -17.25 -0.04
C ILE A 98 2.71 -16.19 1.02
N ASP A 99 3.97 -16.08 1.45
CA ASP A 99 4.36 -15.13 2.48
C ASP A 99 4.30 -13.68 1.98
N GLN A 100 4.63 -13.44 0.70
CA GLN A 100 4.43 -12.15 0.06
C GLN A 100 2.94 -11.77 -0.01
N LEU A 101 2.07 -12.67 -0.47
CA LEU A 101 0.62 -12.42 -0.55
C LEU A 101 0.01 -12.15 0.83
N LYS A 102 0.51 -12.80 1.88
CA LYS A 102 0.09 -12.50 3.27
C LYS A 102 0.52 -11.12 3.71
N ALA A 103 1.73 -10.70 3.37
CA ALA A 103 2.22 -9.35 3.67
C ALA A 103 1.39 -8.28 2.94
N GLU A 104 1.18 -8.46 1.63
CA GLU A 104 0.33 -7.56 0.82
C GLU A 104 -1.11 -7.49 1.35
N LYS A 105 -1.68 -8.63 1.76
CA LYS A 105 -3.00 -8.65 2.40
C LYS A 105 -3.01 -7.83 3.69
N GLN A 106 -1.97 -7.93 4.52
CA GLN A 106 -1.88 -7.18 5.76
C GLN A 106 -1.79 -5.67 5.51
N ASP A 107 -1.04 -5.26 4.49
CA ASP A 107 -0.93 -3.85 4.08
C ASP A 107 -2.27 -3.31 3.57
N LEU A 108 -3.00 -4.10 2.77
CA LEU A 108 -4.33 -3.73 2.31
C LEU A 108 -5.33 -3.57 3.46
N ILE A 109 -5.27 -4.45 4.47
CA ILE A 109 -6.10 -4.32 5.67
C ILE A 109 -5.77 -3.03 6.42
N SER A 110 -4.49 -2.73 6.64
CA SER A 110 -4.07 -1.46 7.23
C SER A 110 -4.58 -0.27 6.42
N LYS A 111 -4.53 -0.35 5.08
CA LYS A 111 -5.02 0.73 4.22
C LYS A 111 -6.52 0.93 4.29
N ILE A 112 -7.29 -0.15 4.40
CA ILE A 112 -8.74 -0.07 4.61
C ILE A 112 -9.05 0.67 5.91
N ILE A 113 -8.38 0.29 7.00
CA ILE A 113 -8.57 0.95 8.31
C ILE A 113 -8.22 2.44 8.24
N GLU A 114 -7.12 2.82 7.55
CA GLU A 114 -6.77 4.22 7.35
C GLU A 114 -7.85 5.00 6.57
N LEU A 115 -8.41 4.39 5.52
CA LEU A 115 -9.45 5.01 4.70
C LEU A 115 -10.75 5.17 5.49
N GLU A 116 -11.12 4.17 6.29
CA GLU A 116 -12.27 4.24 7.19
C GLU A 116 -12.12 5.38 8.20
N ASN A 117 -10.96 5.48 8.86
CA ASN A 117 -10.68 6.58 9.79
C ASN A 117 -10.73 7.96 9.10
N CYS A 118 -10.18 8.09 7.89
CA CYS A 118 -10.25 9.34 7.14
C CYS A 118 -11.69 9.68 6.75
N ASN A 119 -12.51 8.68 6.40
CA ASN A 119 -13.91 8.90 6.08
C ASN A 119 -14.69 9.38 7.31
N ASP A 120 -14.49 8.76 8.47
CA ASP A 120 -15.10 9.18 9.74
C ASP A 120 -14.74 10.63 10.10
N ASP A 121 -13.47 11.01 9.92
CA ASP A 121 -13.00 12.39 10.12
C ASP A 121 -13.67 13.38 9.15
N LEU A 122 -13.84 12.99 7.89
CA LEU A 122 -14.54 13.79 6.88
C LEU A 122 -16.02 13.97 7.21
N GLU A 123 -16.71 12.90 7.61
CA GLU A 123 -18.11 12.95 8.04
C GLU A 123 -18.28 13.85 9.27
N ARG A 124 -17.36 13.77 10.23
CA ARG A 124 -17.36 14.65 11.39
C ARG A 124 -17.18 16.11 10.99
N SER A 125 -16.21 16.40 10.13
CA SER A 125 -15.98 17.76 9.63
C SER A 125 -17.20 18.29 8.89
N ARG A 126 -17.85 17.44 8.08
CA ARG A 126 -19.08 17.79 7.37
C ARG A 126 -20.20 18.18 8.34
N ARG A 127 -20.45 17.40 9.39
CA ARG A 127 -21.48 17.73 10.40
C ARG A 127 -21.22 19.07 11.09
N ILE A 128 -19.96 19.37 11.42
CA ILE A 128 -19.58 20.66 12.03
C ILE A 128 -19.85 21.82 11.06
N ILE A 129 -19.53 21.64 9.77
CA ILE A 129 -19.78 22.66 8.74
C ILE A 129 -21.28 22.86 8.54
N GLU A 130 -22.07 21.78 8.45
CA GLU A 130 -23.53 21.85 8.32
C GLU A 130 -24.18 22.61 9.49
N GLU A 131 -23.77 22.31 10.73
CA GLU A 131 -24.23 23.05 11.92
C GLU A 131 -23.84 24.53 11.86
N SER A 132 -22.60 24.84 11.44
CA SER A 132 -22.12 26.22 11.31
C SER A 132 -22.88 26.97 10.21
N MET A 133 -23.20 26.31 9.10
CA MET A 133 -24.01 26.85 8.02
C MET A 133 -25.43 27.16 8.50
N ALA A 134 -26.08 26.22 9.20
CA ALA A 134 -27.40 26.44 9.78
C ALA A 134 -27.40 27.64 10.76
N GLY A 135 -26.34 27.79 11.56
CA GLY A 135 -26.15 28.95 12.42
C GLY A 135 -26.05 30.28 11.64
N PHE A 136 -25.33 30.29 10.51
CA PHE A 136 -25.26 31.47 9.64
C PHE A 136 -26.60 31.78 8.96
N GLU A 137 -27.32 30.77 8.50
CA GLU A 137 -28.66 30.93 7.91
C GLU A 137 -29.64 31.52 8.94
N GLN A 138 -29.62 31.03 10.18
CA GLN A 138 -30.45 31.59 11.25
C GLN A 138 -30.09 33.05 11.53
N ALA A 139 -28.80 33.38 11.63
CA ALA A 139 -28.35 34.75 11.85
C ALA A 139 -28.76 35.68 10.70
N LEU A 140 -28.69 35.21 9.45
CA LEU A 140 -29.13 35.95 8.27
C LEU A 140 -30.65 36.19 8.31
N ASN A 141 -31.44 35.16 8.61
CA ASN A 141 -32.90 35.29 8.70
C ASN A 141 -33.30 36.30 9.78
N SER A 142 -32.68 36.25 10.97
CA SER A 142 -32.92 37.26 12.01
C SER A 142 -32.50 38.67 11.59
N ALA A 143 -31.46 38.83 10.77
CA ALA A 143 -31.08 40.13 10.22
C ALA A 143 -32.10 40.64 9.18
N LEU A 144 -32.62 39.74 8.34
CA LEU A 144 -33.67 40.06 7.36
C LEU A 144 -34.96 40.49 8.07
N GLU A 145 -35.39 39.77 9.11
CA GLU A 145 -36.56 40.14 9.90
C GLU A 145 -36.41 41.53 10.53
N LYS A 146 -35.23 41.83 11.10
CA LYS A 146 -34.94 43.17 11.66
C LYS A 146 -34.96 44.25 10.59
N ASN A 147 -34.39 43.99 9.41
CA ASN A 147 -34.43 44.94 8.31
C ASN A 147 -35.87 45.21 7.85
N ALA A 148 -36.71 44.18 7.75
CA ALA A 148 -38.12 44.36 7.41
C ALA A 148 -38.88 45.17 8.48
N MET A 149 -38.57 45.01 9.76
CA MET A 149 -39.13 45.86 10.82
C MET A 149 -38.69 47.32 10.66
N LEU A 150 -37.39 47.55 10.41
CA LEU A 150 -36.85 48.90 10.20
C LEU A 150 -37.42 49.57 8.94
N GLU A 151 -37.64 48.83 7.85
CA GLU A 151 -38.32 49.32 6.65
C GLU A 151 -39.73 49.82 6.98
N ASN A 152 -40.50 49.06 7.76
CA ASN A 152 -41.82 49.49 8.22
C ASN A 152 -41.76 50.76 9.11
N GLU A 153 -40.77 50.85 10.01
CA GLU A 153 -40.57 52.06 10.84
C GLU A 153 -40.22 53.29 9.99
N VAL A 154 -39.42 53.11 8.93
CA VAL A 154 -39.09 54.17 7.98
C VAL A 154 -40.35 54.59 7.20
N ASP A 155 -41.14 53.64 6.71
CA ASP A 155 -42.42 53.92 6.03
C ASP A 155 -43.39 54.69 6.93
N GLU A 156 -43.53 54.30 8.20
CA GLU A 156 -44.37 55.02 9.15
C GLU A 156 -43.87 56.46 9.36
N LYS A 157 -42.56 56.64 9.51
CA LYS A 157 -41.94 57.95 9.63
C LYS A 157 -42.20 58.83 8.40
N GLU A 158 -42.16 58.27 7.19
CA GLU A 158 -42.50 58.97 5.95
C GLU A 158 -43.98 59.37 5.91
N ARG A 159 -44.90 58.46 6.25
CA ARG A 159 -46.33 58.77 6.36
C ARG A 159 -46.61 59.88 7.36
N LEU A 160 -45.93 59.89 8.51
CA LEU A 160 -46.06 60.96 9.50
C LEU A 160 -45.51 62.30 8.98
N ARG A 161 -44.39 62.28 8.24
CA ARG A 161 -43.86 63.49 7.59
C ARG A 161 -44.83 64.06 6.56
N GLU A 162 -45.47 63.22 5.75
CA GLU A 162 -46.51 63.67 4.81
C GLU A 162 -47.69 64.33 5.53
N LYS A 163 -48.18 63.72 6.62
CA LYS A 163 -49.26 64.31 7.44
C LYS A 163 -48.85 65.65 8.04
N LEU A 164 -47.62 65.74 8.57
CA LEU A 164 -47.07 66.99 9.10
C LEU A 164 -47.00 68.07 8.01
N GLN A 165 -46.54 67.70 6.80
CA GLN A 165 -46.46 68.62 5.67
C GLN A 165 -47.83 69.14 5.28
N ARG A 166 -48.84 68.26 5.15
CA ARG A 166 -50.22 68.66 4.86
C ARG A 166 -50.79 69.62 5.92
N LEU A 167 -50.62 69.29 7.21
CA LEU A 167 -51.03 70.18 8.31
C LEU A 167 -50.29 71.52 8.27
N ALA A 168 -49.00 71.52 7.92
CA ALA A 168 -48.22 72.76 7.79
C ALA A 168 -48.72 73.62 6.62
N ASP A 169 -49.14 73.00 5.52
CA ASP A 169 -49.76 73.68 4.38
C ASP A 169 -51.17 74.20 4.75
N GLU A 170 -52.01 73.43 5.44
CA GLU A 170 -53.30 73.90 5.99
C GLU A 170 -53.12 75.08 6.96
N VAL A 171 -52.13 75.03 7.85
CA VAL A 171 -51.78 76.14 8.75
C VAL A 171 -51.33 77.37 7.94
N ARG A 172 -50.63 77.16 6.82
CA ARG A 172 -50.21 78.25 5.93
C ARG A 172 -51.43 78.87 5.23
N ASP A 173 -52.34 78.06 4.72
CA ASP A 173 -53.56 78.50 4.06
C ASP A 173 -54.47 79.26 5.03
N LEU A 174 -54.71 78.73 6.22
CA LEU A 174 -55.48 79.42 7.27
C LEU A 174 -54.84 80.75 7.70
N LYS A 175 -53.50 80.82 7.76
CA LYS A 175 -52.80 82.09 8.01
C LYS A 175 -53.00 83.08 6.86
N GLN A 176 -52.99 82.61 5.61
CA GLN A 176 -53.31 83.46 4.46
C GLN A 176 -54.76 83.93 4.50
N GLU A 177 -55.72 83.07 4.84
CA GLU A 177 -57.12 83.45 5.03
C GLU A 177 -57.30 84.50 6.13
N LEU A 178 -56.58 84.38 7.24
CA LEU A 178 -56.54 85.39 8.30
C LEU A 178 -55.98 86.73 7.80
N LEU A 179 -54.87 86.72 7.05
CA LEU A 179 -54.29 87.92 6.46
C LEU A 179 -55.24 88.60 5.45
N VAL A 180 -55.97 87.82 4.65
CA VAL A 180 -57.00 88.34 3.74
C VAL A 180 -58.15 88.96 4.53
N LYS A 181 -58.65 88.30 5.58
CA LYS A 181 -59.68 88.86 6.48
C LYS A 181 -59.22 90.13 7.21
N GLU A 182 -57.93 90.24 7.54
CA GLU A 182 -57.35 91.46 8.09
C GLU A 182 -57.26 92.58 7.04
N LYS A 183 -56.93 92.24 5.78
CA LYS A 183 -56.87 93.19 4.66
C LYS A 183 -58.26 93.67 4.20
N GLU A 184 -59.27 92.81 4.25
CA GLU A 184 -60.68 93.15 3.99
C GLU A 184 -61.30 94.05 5.08
N ARG A 185 -60.63 94.22 6.23
CA ARG A 185 -61.02 95.16 7.30
C ARG A 185 -60.41 96.57 7.16
N ALA A 186 -59.67 96.87 6.10
CA ALA A 186 -59.10 98.21 5.84
C ALA A 186 -59.68 98.84 4.54
N PRO A 187 -59.99 100.15 4.50
CA PRO A 187 -60.56 100.78 3.31
C PRO A 187 -59.50 101.05 2.22
N ASP A 188 -59.98 100.99 0.97
CA ASP A 188 -59.27 101.32 -0.27
C ASP A 188 -58.59 102.70 -0.23
N ASN A 189 -57.26 102.76 -0.48
CA ASN A 189 -56.67 103.83 -1.29
C ASN A 189 -55.28 103.51 -1.90
N GLU A 190 -55.22 103.68 -3.22
CA GLU A 190 -54.12 104.17 -4.08
C GLU A 190 -52.70 103.54 -4.16
N ARG A 191 -52.42 103.03 -5.39
CA ARG A 191 -51.32 103.36 -6.33
C ARG A 191 -49.82 103.18 -5.98
N TYR A 192 -49.16 102.52 -6.95
CA TYR A 192 -47.87 102.82 -7.61
C TYR A 192 -46.54 102.12 -7.20
N MET A 193 -46.10 101.23 -8.11
CA MET A 193 -44.77 101.11 -8.77
C MET A 193 -43.50 100.53 -8.12
N ASN A 194 -42.93 99.59 -8.91
CA ASN A 194 -41.51 99.33 -9.25
C ASN A 194 -40.53 98.66 -8.26
N GLY A 195 -39.82 97.64 -8.77
CA GLY A 195 -38.37 97.53 -8.58
C GLY A 195 -37.75 96.14 -8.34
N PHE A 196 -37.36 95.46 -9.43
CA PHE A 196 -36.08 94.76 -9.63
C PHE A 196 -35.33 94.04 -8.48
N LYS A 197 -35.10 92.71 -8.60
CA LYS A 197 -33.78 92.05 -8.86
C LYS A 197 -33.85 90.51 -8.73
N SER A 198 -33.28 89.81 -9.72
CA SER A 198 -32.80 88.40 -9.70
C SER A 198 -31.37 88.36 -9.06
N PRO A 199 -30.74 87.23 -8.64
CA PRO A 199 -30.62 85.96 -9.38
C PRO A 199 -30.57 84.63 -8.56
N SER A 200 -30.57 83.54 -9.34
CA SER A 200 -30.42 82.10 -9.08
C SER A 200 -29.45 81.63 -7.99
N ILE A 201 -29.73 80.45 -7.41
CA ILE A 201 -28.73 79.42 -7.12
C ILE A 201 -29.28 78.04 -7.49
N ASP A 202 -28.74 77.47 -8.56
CA ASP A 202 -28.70 76.05 -8.87
C ASP A 202 -27.87 75.30 -7.81
N ASN A 203 -28.33 74.13 -7.37
CA ASN A 203 -27.43 73.05 -7.01
C ASN A 203 -28.03 71.71 -7.46
N ARG A 204 -27.64 71.35 -8.68
CA ARG A 204 -27.57 69.98 -9.18
C ARG A 204 -26.88 69.08 -8.16
N LEU A 205 -27.57 68.04 -7.70
CA LEU A 205 -26.91 66.78 -7.37
C LEU A 205 -27.48 65.69 -8.27
N LYS A 206 -26.56 65.01 -8.92
CA LYS A 206 -26.73 64.07 -10.02
C LYS A 206 -27.48 62.82 -9.56
N GLU A 207 -28.56 62.50 -10.25
CA GLU A 207 -29.00 61.13 -10.44
C GLU A 207 -27.95 60.42 -11.30
N ASN A 208 -27.36 59.36 -10.76
CA ASN A 208 -26.69 58.34 -11.56
C ASN A 208 -27.59 57.11 -11.56
N GLU A 209 -28.44 57.02 -12.57
CA GLU A 209 -28.93 55.72 -13.02
C GLU A 209 -27.74 54.93 -13.58
N THR A 210 -27.60 53.68 -13.17
CA THR A 210 -26.96 52.67 -14.01
C THR A 210 -27.77 51.40 -13.89
N GLN A 211 -28.72 51.26 -14.81
CA GLN A 211 -29.21 49.96 -15.23
C GLN A 211 -28.10 49.28 -16.03
N THR A 212 -27.78 48.02 -15.72
CA THR A 212 -27.56 47.01 -16.76
C THR A 212 -27.61 45.61 -16.18
N SER A 213 -28.64 44.88 -16.59
CA SER A 213 -28.61 43.42 -16.67
C SER A 213 -27.67 43.01 -17.82
N THR A 214 -26.82 42.00 -17.62
CA THR A 214 -26.69 40.79 -18.46
C THR A 214 -25.41 39.98 -18.12
N ASN A 215 -25.58 38.66 -18.17
CA ASN A 215 -24.61 37.59 -17.92
C ASN A 215 -23.20 37.74 -18.55
N LYS A 216 -22.14 37.35 -17.81
CA LYS A 216 -21.25 36.19 -18.10
C LYS A 216 -20.06 36.08 -17.11
N ARG A 217 -19.86 34.83 -16.66
CA ARG A 217 -18.73 34.10 -16.04
C ARG A 217 -17.42 34.80 -15.58
N GLU A 218 -16.95 34.23 -14.45
CA GLU A 218 -15.57 34.01 -14.00
C GLU A 218 -14.75 35.21 -13.49
N TYR A 219 -14.60 35.27 -12.16
CA TYR A 219 -13.45 35.61 -11.31
C TYR A 219 -13.94 36.31 -10.02
N PRO A 220 -13.50 35.91 -8.82
CA PRO A 220 -13.93 36.55 -7.59
C PRO A 220 -13.36 37.99 -7.50
N PRO A 221 -14.10 38.93 -6.88
CA PRO A 221 -13.67 40.32 -6.78
C PRO A 221 -12.37 40.40 -5.96
N GLN A 222 -11.31 40.94 -6.57
CA GLN A 222 -10.05 41.23 -5.88
C GLN A 222 -10.33 42.30 -4.82
N LEU A 223 -10.20 41.96 -3.54
CA LEU A 223 -10.30 42.94 -2.45
C LEU A 223 -9.26 44.03 -2.65
N THR A 224 -9.66 45.28 -2.40
CA THR A 224 -8.74 46.41 -2.36
C THR A 224 -7.62 46.14 -1.33
N PRO A 225 -6.40 46.67 -1.54
CA PRO A 225 -5.29 46.46 -0.61
C PRO A 225 -5.64 46.79 0.85
N ALA A 226 -6.44 47.84 1.07
CA ALA A 226 -6.92 48.23 2.39
C ALA A 226 -7.86 47.18 3.01
N SER A 227 -8.82 46.67 2.24
CA SER A 227 -9.74 45.62 2.70
C SER A 227 -9.01 44.30 3.00
N ARG A 228 -7.95 43.99 2.23
CA ARG A 228 -7.11 42.81 2.46
C ARG A 228 -6.31 42.91 3.76
N VAL A 229 -5.69 44.06 4.03
CA VAL A 229 -4.93 44.29 5.27
C VAL A 229 -5.85 44.27 6.49
N MET A 230 -7.03 44.89 6.39
CA MET A 230 -8.03 44.84 7.47
C MET A 230 -8.49 43.41 7.75
N ALA A 231 -8.79 42.63 6.71
CA ALA A 231 -9.16 41.22 6.86
C ALA A 231 -8.03 40.39 7.50
N LEU A 232 -6.78 40.59 7.10
CA LEU A 232 -5.63 39.90 7.69
C LEU A 232 -5.43 40.25 9.16
N ASN A 233 -5.63 41.52 9.55
CA ASN A 233 -5.53 41.94 10.94
C ASN A 233 -6.65 41.34 11.81
N ILE A 234 -7.88 41.29 11.29
CA ILE A 234 -9.02 40.66 11.99
C ILE A 234 -8.77 39.16 12.16
N VAL A 235 -8.28 38.48 11.13
CA VAL A 235 -7.94 37.05 11.19
C VAL A 235 -6.81 36.78 12.17
N SER A 236 -5.76 37.62 12.18
CA SER A 236 -4.67 37.53 13.17
C SER A 236 -5.15 37.70 14.61
N ASP A 237 -6.03 38.68 14.86
CA ASP A 237 -6.58 38.91 16.20
C ASP A 237 -7.51 37.77 16.65
N LEU A 238 -8.26 37.16 15.73
CA LEU A 238 -9.07 35.96 16.02
C LEU A 238 -8.18 34.76 16.35
N ILE A 239 -7.12 34.50 15.57
CA ILE A 239 -6.17 33.41 15.83
C ILE A 239 -5.54 33.57 17.22
N ARG A 240 -5.21 34.80 17.60
CA ARG A 240 -4.64 35.13 18.91
C ARG A 240 -5.66 35.00 20.05
N LYS A 241 -6.93 35.40 19.85
CA LYS A 241 -8.01 35.32 20.87
C LYS A 241 -8.54 33.91 21.10
N VAL A 242 -8.59 33.07 20.07
CA VAL A 242 -9.07 31.68 20.17
C VAL A 242 -7.94 30.73 20.65
N GLY A 243 -6.73 31.26 20.87
CA GLY A 243 -5.58 30.49 21.32
C GLY A 243 -5.12 29.44 20.29
N LEU A 244 -5.41 29.65 19.00
CA LEU A 244 -5.06 28.74 17.91
C LEU A 244 -3.55 28.71 17.63
N SER A 245 -2.79 29.67 18.16
CA SER A 245 -1.33 29.73 18.11
C SER A 245 -0.64 28.50 18.72
N ARG A 246 -1.33 27.72 19.57
CA ARG A 246 -0.84 26.43 20.10
C ARG A 246 -0.91 25.26 19.11
N TYR A 247 -1.65 25.42 18.02
CA TYR A 247 -1.84 24.38 16.99
C TYR A 247 -1.06 24.67 15.70
N LEU A 248 -0.53 25.89 15.57
CA LEU A 248 0.30 26.35 14.46
C LEU A 248 1.77 26.18 14.85
N CYS A 249 2.57 25.57 13.98
CA CYS A 249 4.00 25.49 14.19
C CYS A 249 4.63 26.91 14.16
N SER A 250 5.46 27.23 15.14
CA SER A 250 6.13 28.53 15.25
C SER A 250 7.15 28.82 14.13
N GLN A 251 7.66 27.79 13.44
CA GLN A 251 8.64 27.94 12.36
C GLN A 251 8.00 28.05 10.96
N CYS A 252 6.93 27.30 10.69
CA CYS A 252 6.35 27.24 9.34
C CYS A 252 4.87 27.65 9.27
N GLY A 253 4.21 27.91 10.39
CA GLY A 253 2.81 28.32 10.44
C GLY A 253 1.80 27.26 9.99
N GLN A 254 2.18 25.99 9.86
CA GLN A 254 1.23 24.91 9.54
C GLN A 254 0.56 24.30 10.77
N VAL A 255 -0.71 23.93 10.61
CA VAL A 255 -1.49 23.22 11.64
C VAL A 255 -1.09 21.73 11.64
N LYS A 256 -0.70 21.19 12.80
CA LYS A 256 -0.15 19.82 12.96
C LYS A 256 1.14 19.55 12.16
N CYS A 257 2.14 20.46 12.19
CA CYS A 257 3.45 20.15 11.59
C CYS A 257 4.14 18.98 12.30
N THR A 258 4.42 17.90 11.57
CA THR A 258 5.21 16.73 12.03
C THR A 258 6.69 16.81 11.64
N MET A 259 7.04 17.71 10.72
CA MET A 259 8.41 17.85 10.17
C MET A 259 9.28 18.84 10.95
N CYS A 260 8.67 19.77 11.68
CA CYS A 260 9.35 20.89 12.33
C CYS A 260 9.80 20.58 13.77
N GLY A 261 9.78 19.30 14.16
CA GLY A 261 9.80 18.82 15.55
C GLY A 261 10.88 17.79 15.88
N THR A 262 11.89 17.59 15.03
CA THR A 262 13.06 16.77 15.35
C THR A 262 14.30 17.57 15.04
N ASP A 263 14.83 18.25 16.06
CA ASP A 263 16.27 18.48 16.30
C ASP A 263 16.52 19.80 17.02
N SER A 264 16.41 19.78 18.36
CA SER A 264 17.10 20.77 19.19
C SER A 264 17.32 20.30 20.64
N SER A 265 17.54 19.00 20.88
CA SER A 265 17.89 18.50 22.23
C SER A 265 18.88 17.33 22.31
N LEU A 266 19.53 16.91 21.22
CA LEU A 266 20.53 15.81 21.25
C LEU A 266 21.94 16.22 20.77
N LEU A 267 22.37 17.45 21.07
CA LEU A 267 23.77 17.85 20.96
C LEU A 267 24.17 18.65 22.19
N ASN A 268 24.29 17.98 23.34
CA ASN A 268 25.17 18.39 24.45
C ASN A 268 25.21 17.31 25.54
N SER A 269 25.96 16.24 25.30
CA SER A 269 26.50 15.37 26.35
C SER A 269 27.44 14.31 25.75
N SER A 270 28.59 14.78 25.25
CA SER A 270 29.79 13.95 25.07
C SER A 270 31.02 14.85 25.11
N SER A 271 31.45 15.16 26.32
CA SER A 271 32.81 15.55 26.69
C SER A 271 33.03 15.07 28.12
#